data_AF-A0A1G6VQT7-F1
#
_entry.id   AF-A0A1G6VQT7-F1
#
_cell.length_a   1.000
_cell.length_b   1.000
_cell.length_c   1.000
_cell.angle_alpha   90.00
_cell.angle_beta   90.00
_cell.angle_gamma   90.00
#
_symmetry.space_group_name_H-M   'P 1'
#
loop_
_entity.id
_entity.type
_entity.pdbx_description
1 polymer ?
#
loop_
_entity_poly.entity_id
_entity_poly.type
_entity_poly.pdbx_seq_one_letter_code
_entity_poly.pdbx_strand_id
1 'polypeptide(L)'
;MSTEHIIGPQVIEHRVHWVHTGIEAPFLFSAICYPYLETPRGVAFTAKLVHPQRGVVGQIHNSGNGGPTTFHAEDKSRFSEQDLETFLRRSLQDGEPMSTGFSGIEHLLEEIITETETAQTVAMARGAHDSVIRSFAPKQADTGYGPYRGVAMRFSRILVHRSTRRRLADELATNPDHRLYEPGAFWQLFDNEKWIDLLGPDPLPEEKVAARFDALDHLRGSAPDTGWNRKQLRIDGVRHHVTGDPAGQFWLLTDKKSIGDLSTWCWCSPRRSARTAPFELWNGRVLEATGLIHADSDCRRLVRID
;
A
#
# COMPACT_ATOMS: atom_id res chain seq x y z
N MET A 1 38.73 -20.98 30.14
CA MET A 1 38.94 -19.73 29.41
C MET A 1 37.76 -19.58 28.46
N SER A 2 36.79 -18.78 28.84
CA SER A 2 35.56 -18.55 28.09
C SER A 2 35.73 -17.30 27.24
N THR A 3 35.60 -17.44 25.93
CA THR A 3 35.70 -16.36 24.96
C THR A 3 34.36 -15.63 24.89
N GLU A 4 34.25 -14.50 25.58
CA GLU A 4 33.12 -13.57 25.43
C GLU A 4 33.14 -13.00 24.01
N HIS A 5 32.09 -13.33 23.23
CA HIS A 5 31.81 -12.66 21.98
C HIS A 5 31.22 -11.28 22.29
N ILE A 6 32.05 -10.25 22.14
CA ILE A 6 31.61 -8.86 22.15
C ILE A 6 30.82 -8.64 20.86
N ILE A 7 29.50 -8.73 20.95
CA ILE A 7 28.59 -8.24 19.91
C ILE A 7 28.71 -6.71 19.94
N GLY A 8 29.46 -6.16 18.98
CA GLY A 8 29.59 -4.71 18.81
C GLY A 8 28.21 -4.06 18.64
N PRO A 9 28.07 -2.76 18.97
CA PRO A 9 26.80 -2.06 18.84
C PRO A 9 26.33 -2.12 17.39
N GLN A 10 25.16 -2.71 17.16
CA GLN A 10 24.48 -2.62 15.86
C GLN A 10 24.16 -1.15 15.62
N VAL A 11 24.89 -0.52 14.71
CA VAL A 11 24.50 0.77 14.15
C VAL A 11 23.17 0.54 13.46
N ILE A 12 22.08 1.09 14.01
CA ILE A 12 20.77 1.08 13.36
C ILE A 12 20.93 1.97 12.11
N GLU A 13 21.20 1.34 10.97
CA GLU A 13 21.26 2.04 9.69
C GLU A 13 19.83 2.46 9.34
N HIS A 14 19.59 3.77 9.24
CA HIS A 14 18.28 4.29 8.89
C HIS A 14 17.96 3.92 7.44
N ARG A 15 16.94 3.07 7.24
CA ARG A 15 16.46 2.66 5.92
C ARG A 15 15.15 3.34 5.55
N VAL A 16 14.97 3.60 4.26
CA VAL A 16 13.73 4.06 3.65
C VAL A 16 13.03 2.86 3.04
N HIS A 17 11.73 2.72 3.35
CA HIS A 17 10.88 1.68 2.78
C HIS A 17 10.29 2.12 1.44
N TRP A 18 10.51 1.30 0.42
CA TRP A 18 9.99 1.44 -0.95
C TRP A 18 8.70 0.62 -1.01
N VAL A 19 7.57 1.31 -0.90
CA VAL A 19 6.29 0.68 -0.57
C VAL A 19 5.79 -0.23 -1.69
N HIS A 20 6.16 0.02 -2.95
CA HIS A 20 5.67 -0.76 -4.06
C HIS A 20 6.51 -2.01 -4.31
N THR A 21 7.78 -2.02 -3.92
CA THR A 21 8.70 -3.14 -4.18
C THR A 21 9.12 -3.90 -2.92
N GLY A 22 8.77 -3.39 -1.74
CA GLY A 22 9.15 -4.00 -0.46
C GLY A 22 10.63 -3.84 -0.11
N ILE A 23 11.35 -3.00 -0.86
CA ILE A 23 12.77 -2.74 -0.62
C ILE A 23 12.93 -1.82 0.60
N GLU A 24 13.85 -2.16 1.49
CA GLU A 24 14.34 -1.29 2.54
C GLU A 24 15.80 -0.95 2.24
N ALA A 25 16.09 0.31 1.95
CA ALA A 25 17.40 0.72 1.48
C ALA A 25 17.87 2.05 2.10
N PRO A 26 19.16 2.41 2.02
CA PRO A 26 19.67 3.66 2.60
C PRO A 26 18.95 4.93 2.10
N PHE A 27 18.41 4.91 0.89
CA PHE A 27 17.62 5.99 0.30
C PHE A 27 16.76 5.46 -0.86
N LEU A 28 15.85 6.30 -1.37
CA LEU A 28 15.00 6.01 -2.52
C LEU A 28 15.64 6.52 -3.82
N PHE A 29 15.85 5.63 -4.78
CA PHE A 29 16.11 6.02 -6.16
C PHE A 29 14.79 6.35 -6.87
N SER A 30 14.86 7.20 -7.89
CA SER A 30 13.77 7.36 -8.84
C SER A 30 14.28 7.18 -10.26
N ALA A 31 13.38 6.84 -11.18
CA ALA A 31 13.67 6.75 -12.59
C ALA A 31 12.91 7.82 -13.38
N ILE A 32 13.51 8.26 -14.50
CA ILE A 32 12.78 8.97 -15.55
C ILE A 32 12.71 8.02 -16.73
N CYS A 33 11.58 7.34 -16.89
CA CYS A 33 11.36 6.34 -17.93
C CYS A 33 11.08 7.02 -19.28
N TYR A 34 11.73 6.53 -20.33
CA TYR A 34 11.42 6.86 -21.72
C TYR A 34 10.41 5.85 -22.29
N PRO A 35 9.80 6.13 -23.46
CA PRO A 35 8.81 5.23 -24.03
C PRO A 35 9.30 3.79 -24.16
N TYR A 36 8.43 2.85 -23.80
CA TYR A 36 8.63 1.42 -23.98
C TYR A 36 8.45 1.02 -25.44
N LEU A 37 9.24 0.05 -25.87
CA LEU A 37 9.04 -0.65 -27.13
C LEU A 37 8.82 -2.14 -26.83
N GLU A 38 7.59 -2.61 -27.04
CA GLU A 38 7.30 -4.03 -27.00
C GLU A 38 8.05 -4.75 -28.12
N THR A 39 8.68 -5.88 -27.77
CA THR A 39 9.37 -6.75 -28.71
C THR A 39 8.85 -8.20 -28.53
N PRO A 40 9.12 -9.11 -29.48
CA PRO A 40 8.70 -10.51 -29.36
C PRO A 40 9.28 -11.25 -28.14
N ARG A 41 10.30 -10.71 -27.47
CA ARG A 41 11.04 -11.36 -26.39
C ARG A 41 11.01 -10.60 -25.06
N GLY A 42 10.23 -9.52 -24.98
CA GLY A 42 10.17 -8.66 -23.80
C GLY A 42 10.06 -7.20 -24.19
N VAL A 43 10.35 -6.32 -23.23
CA VAL A 43 10.17 -4.89 -23.39
C VAL A 43 11.52 -4.18 -23.42
N ALA A 44 11.78 -3.44 -24.50
CA ALA A 44 12.95 -2.59 -24.60
C ALA A 44 12.64 -1.22 -23.98
N PHE A 45 13.57 -0.71 -23.17
CA PHE A 45 13.44 0.59 -22.56
C PHE A 45 14.79 1.24 -22.25
N THR A 46 14.73 2.54 -22.00
CA THR A 46 15.82 3.27 -21.37
C THR A 46 15.21 4.19 -20.32
N ALA A 47 15.91 4.36 -19.20
CA ALA A 47 15.51 5.29 -18.16
C ALA A 47 16.73 5.99 -17.57
N LYS A 48 16.56 7.21 -17.06
CA LYS A 48 17.60 7.86 -16.24
C LYS A 48 17.45 7.42 -14.79
N LEU A 49 18.54 6.96 -14.19
CA LEU A 49 18.61 6.70 -12.75
C LEU A 49 18.91 8.00 -12.00
N VAL A 50 18.06 8.36 -11.04
CA VAL A 50 18.16 9.61 -10.28
C VAL A 50 18.38 9.31 -8.80
N HIS A 51 19.56 9.72 -8.31
CA HIS A 51 19.92 9.70 -6.90
C HIS A 51 19.40 10.95 -6.18
N PRO A 52 18.83 10.83 -4.97
CA PRO A 52 18.12 11.94 -4.31
C PRO A 52 18.99 13.18 -4.04
N GLN A 53 20.28 12.98 -3.80
CA GLN A 53 21.24 14.07 -3.53
C GLN A 53 22.16 14.40 -4.70
N ARG A 54 22.33 13.47 -5.66
CA ARG A 54 23.31 13.60 -6.74
C ARG A 54 22.64 13.91 -8.08
N GLY A 55 21.30 13.93 -8.16
CA GLY A 55 20.59 14.07 -9.42
C GLY A 55 20.74 12.84 -10.31
N VAL A 56 20.71 13.02 -11.62
CA VAL A 56 20.93 11.93 -12.58
C VAL A 56 22.35 11.37 -12.42
N VAL A 57 22.47 10.06 -12.22
CA VAL A 57 23.75 9.36 -12.01
C VAL A 57 24.10 8.40 -13.14
N GLY A 58 23.15 8.07 -14.00
CA GLY A 58 23.37 7.21 -15.16
C GLY A 58 22.08 6.79 -15.83
N GLN A 59 22.17 5.76 -16.65
CA GLN A 59 21.08 5.22 -17.45
C GLN A 59 20.85 3.75 -17.11
N ILE A 60 19.58 3.37 -17.03
CA ILE A 60 19.11 1.98 -17.01
C ILE A 60 18.71 1.64 -18.44
N HIS A 61 19.14 0.49 -18.94
CA HIS A 61 18.86 0.05 -20.30
C HIS A 61 18.42 -1.41 -20.31
N ASN A 62 17.37 -1.71 -21.06
CA ASN A 62 17.02 -3.07 -21.46
C ASN A 62 16.74 -3.10 -22.96
N SER A 63 17.32 -4.06 -23.67
CA SER A 63 17.18 -4.19 -25.13
C SER A 63 15.89 -4.88 -25.58
N GLY A 64 15.09 -5.42 -24.65
CA GLY A 64 13.86 -6.15 -24.92
C GLY A 64 14.06 -7.55 -25.51
N ASN A 65 15.28 -7.94 -25.85
CA ASN A 65 15.56 -9.19 -26.55
C ASN A 65 15.71 -10.41 -25.61
N GLY A 66 15.13 -10.36 -24.42
CA GLY A 66 15.38 -11.31 -23.32
C GLY A 66 16.77 -11.18 -22.69
N GLY A 67 17.45 -10.06 -22.94
CA GLY A 67 18.73 -9.71 -22.32
C GLY A 67 18.55 -8.97 -20.99
N PRO A 68 19.64 -8.79 -20.23
CA PRO A 68 19.57 -8.25 -18.89
C PRO A 68 19.29 -6.75 -18.86
N THR A 69 18.72 -6.29 -17.76
CA THR A 69 18.63 -4.86 -17.43
C THR A 69 19.99 -4.36 -16.93
N THR A 70 20.60 -3.40 -17.63
CA THR A 70 21.97 -2.90 -17.35
C THR A 70 22.00 -1.45 -16.90
N PHE A 71 23.03 -1.09 -16.14
CA PHE A 71 23.34 0.29 -15.75
C PHE A 71 24.56 0.82 -16.49
N HIS A 72 24.48 2.08 -16.92
CA HIS A 72 25.58 2.84 -17.51
C HIS A 72 25.72 4.18 -16.80
N ALA A 73 26.81 4.36 -16.05
CA ALA A 73 27.10 5.61 -15.35
C ALA A 73 27.26 6.80 -16.30
N GLU A 74 26.71 7.96 -15.94
CA GLU A 74 26.93 9.22 -16.67
C GLU A 74 28.33 9.78 -16.40
N ASP A 75 28.79 9.66 -15.16
CA ASP A 75 30.15 10.01 -14.72
C ASP A 75 30.61 9.00 -13.65
N LYS A 76 31.48 8.07 -14.06
CA LYS A 76 32.01 7.00 -13.20
C LYS A 76 32.79 7.51 -11.99
N SER A 77 33.30 8.74 -12.03
CA SER A 77 33.99 9.33 -10.88
C SER A 77 33.02 9.83 -9.81
N ARG A 78 31.77 10.10 -10.19
CA ARG A 78 30.72 10.63 -9.30
C ARG A 78 29.78 9.55 -8.79
N PHE A 79 29.50 8.54 -9.61
CA PHE A 79 28.68 7.38 -9.24
C PHE A 79 28.94 6.25 -10.24
N SER A 80 29.17 5.04 -9.74
CA SER A 80 29.58 3.87 -10.51
C SER A 80 28.76 2.63 -10.17
N GLU A 81 29.00 1.56 -10.92
CA GLU A 81 28.47 0.23 -10.65
C GLU A 81 28.87 -0.26 -9.23
N GLN A 82 30.04 0.14 -8.73
CA GLN A 82 30.49 -0.22 -7.37
C GLN A 82 29.68 0.49 -6.28
N ASP A 83 29.19 1.69 -6.55
CA ASP A 83 28.27 2.40 -5.64
C ASP A 83 26.91 1.70 -5.59
N LEU A 84 26.37 1.25 -6.74
CA LEU A 84 25.16 0.42 -6.76
C LEU A 84 25.33 -0.89 -6.00
N GLU A 85 26.45 -1.57 -6.18
CA GLU A 85 26.75 -2.81 -5.46
C GLU A 85 26.86 -2.57 -3.95
N THR A 86 27.40 -1.43 -3.54
CA THR A 86 27.46 -1.05 -2.12
C THR A 86 26.08 -0.71 -1.56
N PHE A 87 25.24 -0.05 -2.34
CA PHE A 87 23.83 0.19 -2.01
C PHE A 87 23.05 -1.11 -1.87
N LEU A 88 23.21 -2.03 -2.83
CA LEU A 88 22.55 -3.33 -2.88
C LEU A 88 22.87 -4.18 -1.64
N ARG A 89 24.14 -4.24 -1.24
CA ARG A 89 24.59 -4.95 -0.01
C ARG A 89 23.94 -4.45 1.29
N ARG A 90 23.46 -3.21 1.31
CA ARG A 90 22.81 -2.59 2.48
C ARG A 90 21.29 -2.66 2.41
N SER A 91 20.77 -3.17 1.31
CA SER A 91 19.34 -3.21 1.02
C SER A 91 18.76 -4.58 1.39
N LEU A 92 17.54 -4.54 1.89
CA LEU A 92 16.69 -5.72 2.06
C LEU A 92 15.53 -5.65 1.07
N GLN A 93 14.98 -6.79 0.71
CA GLN A 93 13.68 -6.88 0.08
C GLN A 93 12.81 -7.84 0.90
N ASP A 94 11.69 -7.33 1.40
CA ASP A 94 10.76 -8.07 2.27
C ASP A 94 11.45 -8.67 3.52
N GLY A 95 12.39 -7.93 4.09
CA GLY A 95 13.16 -8.33 5.28
C GLY A 95 14.37 -9.22 5.01
N GLU A 96 14.56 -9.69 3.77
CA GLU A 96 15.69 -10.55 3.39
C GLU A 96 16.79 -9.76 2.66
N PRO A 97 18.08 -10.07 2.86
CA PRO A 97 19.15 -9.45 2.09
C PRO A 97 18.96 -9.65 0.58
N MET A 98 19.12 -8.57 -0.18
CA MET A 98 19.10 -8.68 -1.64
C MET A 98 20.32 -9.48 -2.14
N SER A 99 20.12 -10.25 -3.21
CA SER A 99 21.25 -10.91 -3.90
C SER A 99 22.25 -9.88 -4.40
N THR A 100 23.53 -10.22 -4.42
CA THR A 100 24.63 -9.32 -4.83
C THR A 100 25.23 -9.73 -6.16
N GLY A 101 26.06 -8.87 -6.76
CA GLY A 101 26.64 -9.12 -8.08
C GLY A 101 25.65 -8.88 -9.22
N PHE A 102 25.96 -9.41 -10.41
CA PHE A 102 25.27 -9.04 -11.65
C PHE A 102 23.75 -9.22 -11.59
N SER A 103 23.27 -10.40 -11.19
CA SER A 103 21.83 -10.69 -11.11
C SER A 103 21.12 -9.86 -10.03
N GLY A 104 21.81 -9.54 -8.94
CA GLY A 104 21.28 -8.67 -7.90
C GLY A 104 21.13 -7.22 -8.34
N ILE A 105 22.10 -6.72 -9.12
CA ILE A 105 22.04 -5.38 -9.71
C ILE A 105 20.92 -5.31 -10.74
N GLU A 106 20.84 -6.29 -11.65
CA GLU A 106 19.74 -6.40 -12.62
C GLU A 106 18.38 -6.32 -11.93
N HIS A 107 18.16 -7.16 -10.91
CA HIS A 107 16.92 -7.17 -10.11
C HIS A 107 16.65 -5.83 -9.44
N LEU A 108 17.66 -5.21 -8.82
CA LEU A 108 17.50 -3.87 -8.23
C LEU A 108 17.07 -2.81 -9.25
N LEU A 109 17.64 -2.83 -10.46
CA LEU A 109 17.29 -1.87 -11.50
C LEU A 109 15.83 -2.03 -11.94
N GLU A 110 15.35 -3.26 -12.06
CA GLU A 110 13.94 -3.56 -12.39
C GLU A 110 12.99 -3.11 -11.28
N GLU A 111 13.36 -3.31 -10.02
CA GLU A 111 12.58 -2.83 -8.88
C GLU A 111 12.57 -1.29 -8.79
N ILE A 112 13.66 -0.60 -9.17
CA ILE A 112 13.67 0.87 -9.24
C ILE A 112 12.65 1.39 -10.28
N ILE A 113 12.58 0.73 -11.44
CA ILE A 113 11.58 1.05 -12.47
C ILE A 113 10.18 0.78 -11.91
N THR A 114 9.95 -0.42 -11.38
CA THR A 114 8.65 -0.84 -10.83
C THR A 114 8.17 0.11 -9.72
N GLU A 115 9.04 0.50 -8.79
CA GLU A 115 8.72 1.45 -7.72
C GLU A 115 8.29 2.80 -8.29
N THR A 116 9.06 3.32 -9.25
CA THR A 116 8.81 4.61 -9.89
C THR A 116 7.47 4.62 -10.63
N GLU A 117 7.21 3.62 -11.46
CA GLU A 117 5.99 3.55 -12.27
C GLU A 117 4.75 3.29 -11.44
N THR A 118 4.88 2.44 -10.43
CA THR A 118 3.78 2.18 -9.51
C THR A 118 3.45 3.43 -8.71
N ALA A 119 4.46 4.18 -8.25
CA ALA A 119 4.25 5.45 -7.57
C ALA A 119 3.55 6.48 -8.46
N GLN A 120 3.90 6.56 -9.76
CA GLN A 120 3.20 7.40 -10.73
C GLN A 120 1.73 6.97 -10.92
N THR A 121 1.50 5.67 -11.05
CA THR A 121 0.14 5.09 -11.17
C THR A 121 -0.71 5.43 -9.95
N VAL A 122 -0.15 5.28 -8.75
CA VAL A 122 -0.80 5.66 -7.48
C VAL A 122 -1.09 7.15 -7.41
N ALA A 123 -0.14 8.00 -7.79
CA ALA A 123 -0.33 9.45 -7.80
C ALA A 123 -1.46 9.87 -8.78
N MET A 124 -1.49 9.28 -9.97
CA MET A 124 -2.55 9.50 -10.97
C MET A 124 -3.92 9.03 -10.45
N ALA A 125 -3.99 7.82 -9.89
CA ALA A 125 -5.21 7.28 -9.31
C ALA A 125 -5.75 8.17 -8.18
N ARG A 126 -4.87 8.65 -7.30
CA ARG A 126 -5.23 9.54 -6.21
C ARG A 126 -5.80 10.88 -6.69
N GLY A 127 -5.24 11.43 -7.77
CA GLY A 127 -5.75 12.63 -8.42
C GLY A 127 -7.11 12.43 -9.08
N ALA A 128 -7.42 11.20 -9.51
CA ALA A 128 -8.70 10.82 -10.13
C ALA A 128 -9.75 10.28 -9.15
N HIS A 129 -9.42 10.14 -7.86
CA HIS A 129 -10.25 9.46 -6.86
C HIS A 129 -10.54 7.98 -7.18
N ASP A 130 -9.54 7.33 -7.75
CA ASP A 130 -9.55 5.90 -8.10
C ASP A 130 -8.87 5.06 -7.01
N SER A 131 -9.15 3.76 -7.01
CA SER A 131 -8.33 2.78 -6.28
C SER A 131 -7.26 2.17 -7.19
N VAL A 132 -6.21 1.63 -6.58
CA VAL A 132 -5.18 0.87 -7.27
C VAL A 132 -5.11 -0.54 -6.70
N ILE A 133 -5.16 -1.54 -7.57
CA ILE A 133 -5.00 -2.95 -7.20
C ILE A 133 -3.80 -3.56 -7.93
N ARG A 134 -3.30 -4.68 -7.44
CA ARG A 134 -2.29 -5.51 -8.13
C ARG A 134 -2.41 -6.96 -7.71
N SER A 135 -1.92 -7.88 -8.52
CA SER A 135 -1.68 -9.25 -8.07
C SER A 135 -0.40 -9.33 -7.26
N PHE A 136 -0.36 -10.23 -6.28
CA PHE A 136 0.82 -10.50 -5.48
C PHE A 136 0.92 -11.99 -5.22
N ALA A 137 2.11 -12.56 -5.35
CA ALA A 137 2.41 -13.91 -4.87
C ALA A 137 3.62 -13.85 -3.94
N PRO A 138 3.54 -14.44 -2.73
CA PRO A 138 4.68 -14.49 -1.84
C PRO A 138 5.81 -15.32 -2.46
N LYS A 139 7.04 -15.07 -1.99
CA LYS A 139 8.19 -15.89 -2.37
C LYS A 139 7.91 -17.36 -2.08
N GLN A 140 8.07 -18.22 -3.09
CA GLN A 140 7.99 -19.65 -2.92
C GLN A 140 9.36 -20.22 -2.56
N ALA A 141 9.44 -21.02 -1.50
CA ALA A 141 10.69 -21.55 -0.96
C ALA A 141 11.55 -22.28 -2.01
N ASP A 142 10.91 -22.94 -2.98
CA ASP A 142 11.56 -23.88 -3.89
C ASP A 142 11.95 -23.27 -5.25
N THR A 143 11.54 -22.03 -5.54
CA THR A 143 11.70 -21.44 -6.88
C THR A 143 12.92 -20.52 -7.01
N GLY A 144 13.49 -20.07 -5.88
CA GLY A 144 14.62 -19.13 -5.86
C GLY A 144 14.27 -17.69 -6.30
N TYR A 145 13.10 -17.47 -6.90
CA TYR A 145 12.61 -16.15 -7.27
C TYR A 145 12.06 -15.39 -6.06
N GLY A 146 12.19 -14.06 -6.07
CA GLY A 146 11.55 -13.19 -5.08
C GLY A 146 10.02 -13.23 -5.18
N PRO A 147 9.29 -12.52 -4.29
CA PRO A 147 7.85 -12.40 -4.42
C PRO A 147 7.46 -11.76 -5.74
N TYR A 148 6.40 -12.27 -6.35
CA TYR A 148 5.84 -11.73 -7.57
C TYR A 148 4.92 -10.54 -7.25
N ARG A 149 5.13 -9.43 -7.96
CA ARG A 149 4.28 -8.23 -7.89
C ARG A 149 3.80 -7.92 -9.29
N GLY A 150 2.51 -8.06 -9.52
CA GLY A 150 1.92 -7.74 -10.82
C GLY A 150 1.85 -6.24 -11.05
N VAL A 151 1.58 -5.88 -12.31
CA VAL A 151 1.35 -4.50 -12.74
C VAL A 151 0.21 -3.88 -11.93
N ALA A 152 0.43 -2.67 -11.42
CA ALA A 152 -0.58 -1.92 -10.72
C ALA A 152 -1.67 -1.42 -11.69
N MET A 153 -2.92 -1.73 -11.38
CA MET A 153 -4.08 -1.39 -12.20
C MET A 153 -4.98 -0.39 -11.48
N ARG A 154 -5.48 0.60 -12.23
CA ARG A 154 -6.43 1.59 -11.72
C ARG A 154 -7.85 1.07 -11.81
N PHE A 155 -8.65 1.38 -10.80
CA PHE A 155 -10.08 1.09 -10.77
C PHE A 155 -10.84 2.39 -10.53
N SER A 156 -11.81 2.70 -11.41
CA SER A 156 -12.47 4.01 -11.52
C SER A 156 -13.46 4.37 -10.40
N ARG A 157 -13.15 3.95 -9.17
CA ARG A 157 -13.82 4.28 -7.91
C ARG A 157 -12.96 3.86 -6.74
N ILE A 158 -13.16 4.51 -5.60
CA ILE A 158 -12.57 4.08 -4.32
C ILE A 158 -13.26 2.79 -3.82
N LEU A 159 -12.47 1.73 -3.63
CA LEU A 159 -12.90 0.40 -3.19
C LEU A 159 -12.99 0.28 -1.66
N VAL A 160 -13.68 1.21 -1.01
CA VAL A 160 -13.80 1.27 0.46
C VAL A 160 -14.69 0.15 1.02
N HIS A 161 -15.78 -0.17 0.35
CA HIS A 161 -16.78 -1.16 0.79
C HIS A 161 -16.32 -2.60 0.54
N ARG A 162 -16.33 -3.44 1.58
CA ARG A 162 -15.99 -4.86 1.49
C ARG A 162 -16.84 -5.61 0.46
N SER A 163 -18.14 -5.31 0.40
CA SER A 163 -19.06 -5.88 -0.58
C SER A 163 -18.66 -5.56 -2.03
N THR A 164 -18.15 -4.36 -2.28
CA THR A 164 -17.64 -3.94 -3.59
C THR A 164 -16.32 -4.60 -3.91
N ARG A 165 -15.40 -4.71 -2.94
CA ARG A 165 -14.13 -5.44 -3.07
C ARG A 165 -14.38 -6.92 -3.40
N ARG A 166 -15.37 -7.56 -2.76
CA ARG A 166 -15.77 -8.96 -3.02
C ARG A 166 -16.24 -9.15 -4.45
N ARG A 167 -17.17 -8.30 -4.92
CA ARG A 167 -17.66 -8.37 -6.29
C ARG A 167 -16.53 -8.22 -7.31
N LEU A 168 -15.62 -7.28 -7.07
CA LEU A 168 -14.44 -7.12 -7.92
C LEU A 168 -13.55 -8.37 -7.90
N ALA A 169 -13.32 -8.98 -6.74
CA ALA A 169 -12.55 -10.23 -6.65
C ALA A 169 -13.20 -11.36 -7.47
N ASP A 170 -14.53 -11.48 -7.43
CA ASP A 170 -15.27 -12.47 -8.23
C ASP A 170 -15.19 -12.17 -9.75
N GLU A 171 -15.27 -10.89 -10.14
CA GLU A 171 -15.07 -10.43 -11.52
C GLU A 171 -13.66 -10.76 -12.02
N LEU A 172 -12.63 -10.49 -11.21
CA LEU A 172 -11.23 -10.80 -11.54
C LEU A 172 -10.98 -12.30 -11.65
N ALA A 173 -11.57 -13.11 -10.79
CA ALA A 173 -11.42 -14.57 -10.81
C ALA A 173 -12.03 -15.22 -12.06
N THR A 174 -13.04 -14.57 -12.67
CA THR A 174 -13.74 -15.08 -13.85
C THR A 174 -13.22 -14.49 -15.17
N ASN A 175 -12.42 -13.42 -15.13
CA ASN A 175 -11.82 -12.81 -16.31
C ASN A 175 -10.50 -13.52 -16.69
N PRO A 176 -10.41 -14.16 -17.88
CA PRO A 176 -9.18 -14.83 -18.33
C PRO A 176 -7.95 -13.92 -18.36
N ASP A 177 -8.13 -12.63 -18.68
CA ASP A 177 -7.04 -11.65 -18.80
C ASP A 177 -6.47 -11.23 -17.43
N HIS A 178 -7.19 -11.54 -16.35
CA HIS A 178 -6.81 -11.21 -14.97
C HIS A 178 -6.73 -12.47 -14.09
N ARG A 179 -6.59 -13.64 -14.70
CA ARG A 179 -6.46 -14.87 -13.94
C ARG A 179 -5.13 -14.87 -13.18
N LEU A 180 -5.19 -15.22 -11.90
CA LEU A 180 -3.98 -15.46 -11.10
C LEU A 180 -3.40 -16.83 -11.46
N TYR A 181 -2.19 -16.85 -12.01
CA TYR A 181 -1.50 -18.09 -12.42
C TYR A 181 -0.54 -18.61 -11.34
N GLU A 182 0.05 -17.71 -10.56
CA GLU A 182 1.05 -18.06 -9.56
C GLU A 182 0.40 -18.77 -8.35
N PRO A 183 0.93 -19.91 -7.89
CA PRO A 183 0.43 -20.58 -6.70
C PRO A 183 0.50 -19.67 -5.47
N GLY A 184 -0.61 -19.58 -4.73
CA GLY A 184 -0.72 -18.72 -3.55
C GLY A 184 -0.85 -17.22 -3.88
N ALA A 185 -1.04 -16.85 -5.15
CA ALA A 185 -1.30 -15.47 -5.51
C ALA A 185 -2.67 -15.00 -5.03
N PHE A 186 -2.73 -13.71 -4.69
CA PHE A 186 -3.94 -13.01 -4.31
C PHE A 186 -3.91 -11.56 -4.82
N TRP A 187 -5.05 -10.89 -4.75
CA TRP A 187 -5.18 -9.50 -5.12
C TRP A 187 -4.89 -8.59 -3.92
N GLN A 188 -4.13 -7.53 -4.15
CA GLN A 188 -3.88 -6.47 -3.18
C GLN A 188 -4.55 -5.16 -3.61
N LEU A 189 -4.95 -4.36 -2.63
CA LEU A 189 -5.42 -2.97 -2.76
C LEU A 189 -4.37 -2.05 -2.14
N PHE A 190 -4.03 -0.94 -2.80
CA PHE A 190 -3.23 0.11 -2.18
C PHE A 190 -4.14 0.98 -1.30
N ASP A 191 -3.90 0.99 0.00
CA ASP A 191 -4.75 1.67 0.99
C ASP A 191 -4.50 3.18 1.11
N ASN A 192 -3.58 3.72 0.29
CA ASN A 192 -2.97 5.06 0.29
C ASN A 192 -1.65 5.18 1.09
N GLU A 193 -1.30 4.17 1.87
CA GLU A 193 -0.05 4.09 2.64
C GLU A 193 0.76 2.85 2.28
N LYS A 194 0.11 1.70 2.10
CA LYS A 194 0.71 0.39 1.82
C LYS A 194 -0.24 -0.50 1.02
N TRP A 195 0.27 -1.66 0.63
CA TRP A 195 -0.56 -2.70 0.02
C TRP A 195 -1.17 -3.58 1.11
N ILE A 196 -2.49 -3.78 1.01
CA ILE A 196 -3.27 -4.68 1.85
C ILE A 196 -3.95 -5.74 0.97
N ASP A 197 -4.41 -6.84 1.56
CA ASP A 197 -5.28 -7.78 0.85
C ASP A 197 -6.49 -7.02 0.29
N LEU A 198 -6.86 -7.27 -0.97
CA LEU A 198 -8.04 -6.69 -1.60
C LEU A 198 -9.29 -6.90 -0.74
N LEU A 199 -9.43 -8.04 -0.09
CA LEU A 199 -10.59 -8.30 0.77
C LEU A 199 -10.45 -7.71 2.18
N GLY A 200 -9.25 -7.26 2.56
CA GLY A 200 -8.94 -6.79 3.92
C GLY A 200 -8.96 -7.92 4.95
N PRO A 201 -8.89 -7.60 6.25
CA PRO A 201 -8.96 -8.60 7.33
C PRO A 201 -10.29 -9.37 7.28
N ASP A 202 -10.34 -10.52 7.95
CA ASP A 202 -11.59 -11.26 8.10
C ASP A 202 -12.68 -10.42 8.78
N PRO A 203 -13.97 -10.73 8.53
CA PRO A 203 -15.06 -10.08 9.23
C PRO A 203 -14.87 -10.18 10.74
N LEU A 204 -15.32 -9.15 11.47
CA LEU A 204 -15.25 -9.17 12.93
C LEU A 204 -15.89 -10.45 13.49
N PRO A 205 -15.25 -11.12 14.47
CA PRO A 205 -15.87 -12.24 15.17
C PRO A 205 -17.26 -11.86 15.70
N GLU A 206 -18.19 -12.82 15.67
CA GLU A 206 -19.58 -12.61 16.09
C GLU A 206 -19.68 -12.01 17.51
N GLU A 207 -18.81 -12.44 18.41
CA GLU A 207 -18.71 -11.93 19.78
C GLU A 207 -18.40 -10.43 19.83
N LYS A 208 -17.50 -9.96 18.95
CA LYS A 208 -17.22 -8.53 18.82
C LYS A 208 -18.43 -7.81 18.27
N VAL A 209 -19.04 -8.32 17.19
CA VAL A 209 -20.25 -7.74 16.62
C VAL A 209 -21.35 -7.62 17.68
N ALA A 210 -21.63 -8.68 18.43
CA ALA A 210 -22.60 -8.68 19.52
C ALA A 210 -22.28 -7.59 20.56
N ALA A 211 -21.02 -7.50 21.03
CA ALA A 211 -20.62 -6.48 21.99
C ALA A 211 -20.81 -5.04 21.48
N ARG A 212 -20.64 -4.77 20.17
CA ARG A 212 -20.94 -3.45 19.58
C ARG A 212 -22.45 -3.17 19.64
N PHE A 213 -23.27 -4.15 19.32
CA PHE A 213 -24.73 -4.01 19.31
C PHE A 213 -25.32 -3.92 20.71
N ASP A 214 -24.79 -4.66 21.69
CA ASP A 214 -25.20 -4.54 23.09
C ASP A 214 -24.92 -3.12 23.62
N ALA A 215 -23.77 -2.52 23.25
CA ALA A 215 -23.45 -1.15 23.59
C ALA A 215 -24.41 -0.12 22.94
N LEU A 216 -24.84 -0.39 21.70
CA LEU A 216 -25.83 0.44 20.99
C LEU A 216 -27.23 0.32 21.61
N ASP A 217 -27.64 -0.88 22.01
CA ASP A 217 -28.94 -1.13 22.64
C ASP A 217 -29.01 -0.50 24.04
N HIS A 218 -27.93 -0.57 24.83
CA HIS A 218 -27.82 0.13 26.11
C HIS A 218 -27.95 1.66 25.96
N LEU A 219 -27.38 2.21 24.89
CA LEU A 219 -27.51 3.63 24.55
C LEU A 219 -28.92 4.02 24.09
N ARG A 220 -29.66 3.08 23.49
CA ARG A 220 -31.05 3.28 23.07
C ARG A 220 -32.00 3.30 24.26
N GLY A 221 -31.83 2.36 25.20
CA GLY A 221 -32.66 2.27 26.41
C GLY A 221 -32.52 3.47 27.37
N SER A 222 -31.44 4.25 27.25
CA SER A 222 -31.13 5.39 28.12
C SER A 222 -31.53 6.76 27.56
N ALA A 223 -32.06 6.85 26.32
CA ALA A 223 -32.38 8.12 25.68
C ALA A 223 -33.75 8.08 24.95
N PRO A 224 -34.78 8.81 25.44
CA PRO A 224 -36.10 8.83 24.82
C PRO A 224 -36.06 9.56 23.46
N ASP A 225 -36.56 8.89 22.43
CA ASP A 225 -37.09 9.34 21.12
C ASP A 225 -36.41 10.49 20.34
N THR A 226 -35.23 10.91 20.73
CA THR A 226 -34.38 11.77 19.90
C THR A 226 -33.60 10.85 18.96
N GLY A 227 -33.79 11.03 17.65
CA GLY A 227 -33.17 10.22 16.60
C GLY A 227 -31.65 10.05 16.79
N TRP A 228 -31.04 9.12 16.06
CA TRP A 228 -29.63 8.71 16.20
C TRP A 228 -28.58 9.76 15.81
N ASN A 229 -28.92 11.05 15.87
CA ASN A 229 -28.00 12.13 15.59
C ASN A 229 -27.06 12.34 16.79
N ARG A 230 -25.84 11.79 16.67
CA ARG A 230 -24.68 12.05 17.54
C ARG A 230 -24.85 11.61 18.99
N LYS A 231 -25.10 10.32 19.21
CA LYS A 231 -24.94 9.73 20.55
C LYS A 231 -23.48 9.29 20.77
N GLN A 232 -23.00 9.40 22.00
CA GLN A 232 -21.64 8.99 22.37
C GLN A 232 -21.71 7.64 23.08
N LEU A 233 -20.85 6.71 22.69
CA LEU A 233 -20.70 5.41 23.36
C LEU A 233 -19.23 5.06 23.52
N ARG A 234 -18.95 4.06 24.37
CA ARG A 234 -17.61 3.49 24.53
C ARG A 234 -17.63 2.03 24.12
N ILE A 235 -16.75 1.67 23.19
CA ILE A 235 -16.48 0.28 22.77
C ILE A 235 -15.00 0.06 23.00
N ASP A 236 -14.64 -1.05 23.65
CA ASP A 236 -13.25 -1.44 23.90
C ASP A 236 -12.39 -0.30 24.53
N GLY A 237 -13.01 0.50 25.41
CA GLY A 237 -12.37 1.65 26.07
C GLY A 237 -12.23 2.91 25.20
N VAL A 238 -12.52 2.83 23.90
CA VAL A 238 -12.46 3.95 22.94
C VAL A 238 -13.80 4.66 22.87
N ARG A 239 -13.77 6.00 22.82
CA ARG A 239 -14.96 6.82 22.65
C ARG A 239 -15.34 6.88 21.17
N HIS A 240 -16.58 6.51 20.87
CA HIS A 240 -17.17 6.63 19.54
C HIS A 240 -18.39 7.55 19.57
N HIS A 241 -18.63 8.16 18.42
CA HIS A 241 -19.81 8.94 18.08
C HIS A 241 -20.61 8.17 17.02
N VAL A 242 -21.88 7.91 17.31
CA VAL A 242 -22.80 7.23 16.40
C VAL A 242 -23.52 8.25 15.53
N THR A 243 -23.57 8.00 14.23
CA THR A 243 -24.38 8.78 13.28
C THR A 243 -25.08 7.85 12.29
N GLY A 244 -26.39 8.00 12.08
CA GLY A 244 -27.19 7.11 11.23
C GLY A 244 -28.01 6.10 12.05
N ASP A 245 -28.73 5.19 11.39
CA ASP A 245 -29.65 4.26 12.05
C ASP A 245 -29.00 2.87 12.24
N PRO A 246 -28.78 2.40 13.49
CA PRO A 246 -28.28 1.05 13.77
C PRO A 246 -29.12 -0.11 13.24
N ALA A 247 -30.41 0.10 12.96
CA ALA A 247 -31.23 -0.89 12.27
C ALA A 247 -30.95 -0.96 10.75
N GLY A 248 -30.32 0.09 10.20
CA GLY A 248 -29.89 0.19 8.82
C GLY A 248 -28.43 0.63 8.74
N GLN A 249 -28.15 1.70 7.99
CA GLN A 249 -26.79 2.20 7.84
C GLN A 249 -26.42 3.19 8.95
N PHE A 250 -25.28 2.95 9.60
CA PHE A 250 -24.73 3.86 10.61
C PHE A 250 -23.20 3.88 10.63
N TRP A 251 -22.67 4.91 11.29
CA TRP A 251 -21.25 5.20 11.42
C TRP A 251 -20.85 5.21 12.87
N LEU A 252 -19.68 4.65 13.18
CA LEU A 252 -18.94 4.88 14.41
C LEU A 252 -17.70 5.71 14.10
N LEU A 253 -17.58 6.88 14.71
CA LEU A 253 -16.48 7.83 14.48
C LEU A 253 -15.78 8.12 15.81
N THR A 254 -14.45 8.19 15.85
CA THR A 254 -13.74 8.55 17.08
C THR A 254 -13.75 10.06 17.37
N ASP A 255 -14.34 10.87 16.48
CA ASP A 255 -14.47 12.32 16.64
C ASP A 255 -15.93 12.79 16.59
N LYS A 256 -16.16 14.04 17.05
CA LYS A 256 -17.49 14.62 17.21
C LYS A 256 -18.12 15.12 15.89
N LYS A 257 -17.41 15.00 14.77
CA LYS A 257 -17.78 15.62 13.50
C LYS A 257 -18.70 14.69 12.69
N SER A 258 -19.39 15.26 11.70
CA SER A 258 -20.31 14.52 10.84
C SER A 258 -19.62 13.49 9.93
N ILE A 259 -20.43 12.73 9.19
CA ILE A 259 -20.06 11.70 8.21
C ILE A 259 -18.93 12.19 7.28
N GLY A 260 -18.00 11.29 6.96
CA GLY A 260 -16.93 11.52 6.00
C GLY A 260 -17.33 11.26 4.55
N ASP A 261 -16.63 11.91 3.61
CA ASP A 261 -16.73 11.59 2.19
C ASP A 261 -15.77 10.45 1.84
N LEU A 262 -16.33 9.26 1.56
CA LEU A 262 -15.56 8.09 1.15
C LEU A 262 -15.37 7.98 -0.37
N SER A 263 -15.96 8.88 -1.14
CA SER A 263 -15.85 8.88 -2.60
C SER A 263 -14.62 9.64 -3.10
N THR A 264 -13.97 10.41 -2.23
CA THR A 264 -12.79 11.20 -2.58
C THR A 264 -11.64 10.97 -1.61
N TRP A 265 -10.42 10.87 -2.16
CA TRP A 265 -9.19 10.86 -1.38
C TRP A 265 -8.88 12.25 -0.82
N CYS A 266 -8.37 12.30 0.40
CA CYS A 266 -7.87 13.51 1.02
C CYS A 266 -6.60 13.99 0.31
N TRP A 267 -6.56 15.27 -0.04
CA TRP A 267 -5.39 15.94 -0.63
C TRP A 267 -4.70 16.91 0.32
N CYS A 268 -5.10 16.94 1.59
CA CYS A 268 -4.45 17.80 2.57
C CYS A 268 -2.98 17.37 2.75
N SER A 269 -2.07 18.36 2.72
CA SER A 269 -0.64 18.10 2.79
C SER A 269 -0.27 17.38 4.10
N PRO A 270 0.60 16.34 4.04
CA PRO A 270 1.12 15.66 5.23
C PRO A 270 1.90 16.57 6.19
N ARG A 271 2.30 17.78 5.75
CA ARG A 271 3.10 18.73 6.54
C ARG A 271 2.34 19.36 7.71
N ARG A 272 1.01 19.38 7.66
CA ARG A 272 0.21 19.53 8.88
C ARG A 272 0.00 18.12 9.39
N SER A 273 0.25 17.87 10.67
CA SER A 273 -0.21 16.66 11.34
C SER A 273 -1.72 16.59 11.23
N ALA A 274 -2.19 16.13 10.07
CA ALA A 274 -3.58 16.03 9.70
C ALA A 274 -4.16 15.04 10.69
N ARG A 275 -4.84 15.56 11.72
CA ARG A 275 -5.52 14.72 12.70
C ARG A 275 -6.44 13.81 11.89
N THR A 276 -6.27 12.50 12.02
CA THR A 276 -7.16 11.54 11.40
C THR A 276 -8.19 11.07 12.43
N ALA A 277 -9.34 10.63 11.95
CA ALA A 277 -10.36 9.99 12.77
C ALA A 277 -10.63 8.60 12.18
N PRO A 278 -10.39 7.52 12.94
CA PRO A 278 -10.92 6.21 12.61
C PRO A 278 -12.43 6.24 12.44
N PHE A 279 -12.91 5.50 11.44
CA PHE A 279 -14.32 5.27 11.21
C PHE A 279 -14.63 3.79 11.02
N GLU A 280 -15.85 3.42 11.39
CA GLU A 280 -16.48 2.17 11.01
C GLU A 280 -17.83 2.50 10.36
N LEU A 281 -18.09 1.93 9.19
CA LEU A 281 -19.36 2.03 8.47
C LEU A 281 -20.06 0.68 8.50
N TRP A 282 -21.25 0.67 9.06
CA TRP A 282 -22.06 -0.52 9.29
C TRP A 282 -23.35 -0.46 8.50
N ASN A 283 -23.84 -1.63 8.09
CA ASN A 283 -25.17 -1.84 7.51
C ASN A 283 -25.86 -2.98 8.26
N GLY A 284 -26.74 -2.64 9.19
CA GLY A 284 -27.18 -3.55 10.25
C GLY A 284 -25.94 -4.14 10.94
N ARG A 285 -25.93 -5.46 11.13
CA ARG A 285 -24.82 -6.19 11.79
C ARG A 285 -23.59 -6.43 10.91
N VAL A 286 -23.57 -5.92 9.68
CA VAL A 286 -22.45 -6.11 8.75
C VAL A 286 -21.55 -4.88 8.77
N LEU A 287 -20.27 -5.09 9.08
CA LEU A 287 -19.24 -4.05 8.92
C LEU A 287 -18.87 -3.94 7.43
N GLU A 288 -19.29 -2.85 6.79
CA GLU A 288 -19.11 -2.63 5.36
C GLU A 288 -17.77 -1.97 5.03
N ALA A 289 -17.28 -1.06 5.89
CA ALA A 289 -16.00 -0.40 5.68
C ALA A 289 -15.36 0.11 6.97
N THR A 290 -14.03 0.19 6.95
CA THR A 290 -13.19 0.77 8.00
C THR A 290 -12.07 1.57 7.37
N GLY A 291 -11.53 2.52 8.12
CA GLY A 291 -10.39 3.30 7.67
C GLY A 291 -10.20 4.57 8.48
N LEU A 292 -9.45 5.49 7.87
CA LEU A 292 -9.17 6.81 8.41
C LEU A 292 -9.75 7.88 7.51
N ILE A 293 -10.43 8.86 8.10
CA ILE A 293 -10.80 10.11 7.42
C ILE A 293 -10.03 11.28 8.01
N HIS A 294 -9.92 12.37 7.26
CA HIS A 294 -9.34 13.60 7.78
C HIS A 294 -10.27 14.22 8.84
N ALA A 295 -9.77 14.49 10.05
CA ALA A 295 -10.56 15.02 11.16
C ALA A 295 -10.84 16.54 11.07
N ASP A 296 -10.28 17.21 10.06
CA ASP A 296 -10.61 18.60 9.75
C ASP A 296 -12.06 18.72 9.26
N SER A 297 -12.80 19.72 9.77
CA SER A 297 -14.21 19.91 9.45
C SER A 297 -14.47 20.22 7.99
N ASP A 298 -13.49 20.80 7.30
CA ASP A 298 -13.65 21.30 5.93
C ASP A 298 -13.21 20.26 4.90
N CYS A 299 -12.52 19.19 5.32
CA CYS A 299 -12.08 18.12 4.45
C CYS A 299 -12.93 16.85 4.63
N ARG A 300 -12.90 16.20 5.79
CA ARG A 300 -13.61 14.92 6.06
C ARG A 300 -13.48 13.82 4.99
N ARG A 301 -12.48 13.90 4.10
CA ARG A 301 -12.23 12.94 3.02
C ARG A 301 -11.44 11.73 3.50
N LEU A 302 -11.49 10.65 2.74
CA LEU A 302 -10.78 9.40 3.00
C LEU A 302 -9.27 9.60 2.99
N VAL A 303 -8.60 9.18 4.06
CA VAL A 303 -7.14 9.19 4.19
C VAL A 303 -6.57 7.81 3.96
N ARG A 304 -7.23 6.77 4.47
CA ARG A 304 -6.78 5.38 4.35
C ARG A 304 -7.97 4.42 4.43
N ILE A 305 -7.86 3.28 3.75
CA ILE A 305 -8.80 2.15 3.88
C ILE A 305 -8.16 1.08 4.78
N ASP A 306 -8.94 0.41 5.63
CA ASP A 306 -8.47 -0.75 6.38
C ASP A 306 -9.06 -2.08 5.83
#